data_AF-A0A833L6G9-F1
#
_entry.id   AF-A0A833L6G9-F1
#
_cell.length_a   1.000
_cell.length_b   1.000
_cell.length_c   1.000
_cell.angle_alpha   90.00
_cell.angle_beta   90.00
_cell.angle_gamma   90.00
#
_symmetry.space_group_name_H-M   'P 1'
#
loop_
_entity.id
_entity.type
_entity.pdbx_description
1 polymer ?
#
loop_
_entity_poly.entity_id
_entity_poly.type
_entity_poly.pdbx_seq_one_letter_code
_entity_poly.pdbx_strand_id
1 'polypeptide(L)'
;MINHLEGTMTFRSVIKSAALGAGFCIFAIGIVLAQTAPAPAPAPAAPAQQAAPATPAAGGGMRAARDACRSKVESTASGPERREAMRKCMQEARGAAGSNREDRQARRGKARADMEACREQLKDQRFTEAERRGAMQTCMLEKDPVRARAMTCRTEAENKKLERGSSDFRKFMRECNTRP
;
A
#
# COMPACT_ATOMS: atom_id res chain seq x y z
N MET A 1 -8.94 55.40 -44.80
CA MET A 1 -8.24 55.77 -43.55
C MET A 1 -7.76 54.50 -42.89
N ILE A 2 -6.46 54.45 -42.61
CA ILE A 2 -5.68 53.32 -42.15
C ILE A 2 -6.15 52.91 -40.74
N ASN A 3 -6.37 51.61 -40.50
CA ASN A 3 -6.28 51.06 -39.16
C ASN A 3 -5.69 49.64 -39.19
N HIS A 4 -4.65 49.51 -38.37
CA HIS A 4 -3.88 48.33 -38.03
C HIS A 4 -4.72 47.11 -37.67
N LEU A 5 -4.32 45.93 -38.14
CA LEU A 5 -4.46 44.68 -37.40
C LEU A 5 -3.17 43.87 -37.55
N GLU A 6 -2.34 44.00 -36.51
CA GLU A 6 -1.16 43.19 -36.23
C GLU A 6 -1.56 41.71 -36.08
N GLY A 7 -0.89 40.85 -36.85
CA GLY A 7 -0.96 39.41 -36.70
C GLY A 7 -0.15 38.94 -35.49
N THR A 8 -0.80 38.75 -34.35
CA THR A 8 -0.24 38.05 -33.20
C THR A 8 -0.41 36.54 -33.42
N MET A 9 0.60 35.91 -34.03
CA MET A 9 0.70 34.45 -34.08
C MET A 9 0.77 33.91 -32.64
N THR A 10 -0.28 33.19 -32.27
CA THR A 10 -0.52 32.72 -30.92
C THR A 10 0.46 31.58 -30.58
N PHE A 11 1.40 31.89 -29.69
CA PHE A 11 2.50 31.07 -29.13
C PHE A 11 2.08 29.78 -28.39
N ARG A 12 0.86 29.26 -28.59
CA ARG A 12 0.30 28.15 -27.80
C ARG A 12 0.42 26.77 -28.45
N SER A 13 0.94 26.66 -29.68
CA SER A 13 0.98 25.38 -30.42
C SER A 13 2.34 24.67 -30.46
N VAL A 14 3.42 25.30 -29.97
CA VAL A 14 4.79 24.72 -30.04
C VAL A 14 5.18 23.93 -28.77
N ILE A 15 4.40 24.02 -27.69
CA ILE A 15 4.74 23.41 -26.38
C ILE A 15 4.35 21.91 -26.29
N LYS A 16 3.73 21.33 -27.32
CA LYS A 16 3.23 19.93 -27.27
C LYS A 16 4.15 18.85 -27.86
N SER A 17 5.35 19.19 -28.33
CA SER A 17 6.18 18.23 -29.08
C SER A 17 7.60 18.00 -28.56
N ALA A 18 7.94 18.43 -27.34
CA ALA A 18 9.32 18.37 -26.82
C ALA A 18 9.47 17.64 -25.46
N ALA A 19 8.65 16.63 -25.18
CA ALA A 19 8.70 15.89 -23.90
C ALA A 19 8.95 14.37 -24.04
N LEU A 20 9.43 13.91 -25.21
CA LEU A 20 9.78 12.51 -25.47
C LEU A 20 11.14 12.43 -26.17
N GLY A 21 12.23 12.83 -25.49
CA GLY A 21 13.54 12.81 -26.15
C GLY A 21 14.80 13.03 -25.32
N ALA A 22 14.73 13.15 -23.98
CA ALA A 22 15.91 13.49 -23.18
C ALA A 22 16.00 12.70 -21.85
N GLY A 23 15.53 11.45 -21.84
CA GLY A 23 15.54 10.60 -20.64
C GLY A 23 16.40 9.34 -20.73
N PHE A 24 17.24 9.19 -21.77
CA PHE A 24 17.91 7.91 -22.07
C PHE A 24 19.46 7.95 -22.02
N CYS A 25 20.07 8.98 -21.40
CA CYS A 25 21.54 9.13 -21.38
C CYS A 25 22.17 9.20 -19.97
N ILE A 26 21.56 8.60 -18.94
CA ILE A 26 22.19 8.49 -17.61
C ILE A 26 22.15 7.03 -17.13
N PHE A 27 22.72 6.12 -17.92
CA PHE A 27 22.92 4.71 -17.52
C PHE A 27 24.33 4.18 -17.81
N ALA A 28 25.30 5.08 -17.91
CA ALA A 28 26.71 4.72 -18.01
C ALA A 28 27.51 5.63 -17.09
N ILE A 29 28.53 5.07 -16.45
CA ILE A 29 29.47 5.69 -15.49
C ILE A 29 29.02 5.55 -14.03
N GLY A 30 29.41 4.43 -13.43
CA GLY A 30 29.26 4.19 -11.99
C GLY A 30 29.80 2.83 -11.54
N ILE A 31 30.79 2.29 -12.24
CA ILE A 31 31.62 1.18 -11.76
C ILE A 31 33.03 1.75 -11.72
N VAL A 32 33.73 1.53 -10.60
CA VAL A 32 35.19 1.59 -10.37
C VAL A 32 35.51 2.38 -9.08
N LEU A 33 36.10 1.64 -8.13
CA LEU A 33 36.87 2.06 -6.94
C LEU A 33 36.12 2.48 -5.66
N ALA A 34 35.55 1.49 -4.95
CA ALA A 34 35.57 1.53 -3.49
C ALA A 34 36.86 0.86 -3.02
N GLN A 35 37.87 1.69 -2.75
CA GLN A 35 39.15 1.31 -2.21
C GLN A 35 38.99 0.67 -0.82
N THR A 36 39.85 -0.32 -0.59
CA THR A 36 40.09 -1.04 0.66
C THR A 36 40.41 -0.09 1.81
N ALA A 37 39.53 -0.01 2.81
CA ALA A 37 39.87 0.49 4.13
C ALA A 37 39.95 -0.71 5.10
N PRO A 38 40.99 -0.80 5.95
CA PRO A 38 41.21 -1.94 6.85
C PRO A 38 40.13 -2.04 7.93
N ALA A 39 39.80 -3.28 8.26
CA ALA A 39 38.77 -3.69 9.21
C ALA A 39 39.06 -3.21 10.65
N PRO A 40 38.09 -2.63 11.38
CA PRO A 40 38.12 -2.62 12.83
C PRO A 40 37.82 -4.01 13.40
N ALA A 41 38.57 -4.40 14.43
CA ALA A 41 38.50 -5.69 15.12
C ALA A 41 37.09 -6.01 15.68
N PRO A 42 36.70 -7.30 15.76
CA PRO A 42 35.40 -7.69 16.29
C PRO A 42 35.34 -7.53 17.81
N ALA A 43 34.34 -6.79 18.30
CA ALA A 43 33.93 -6.81 19.70
C ALA A 43 33.20 -8.14 20.02
N PRO A 44 33.30 -8.66 21.26
CA PRO A 44 32.68 -9.93 21.64
C PRO A 44 31.15 -9.88 21.53
N ALA A 45 30.58 -10.94 20.97
CA ALA A 45 29.15 -11.13 20.79
C ALA A 45 28.41 -11.20 22.14
N ALA A 46 27.37 -10.39 22.30
CA ALA A 46 26.39 -10.55 23.37
C ALA A 46 25.57 -11.84 23.16
N PRO A 47 25.13 -12.52 24.22
CA PRO A 47 24.45 -13.81 24.12
C PRO A 47 23.11 -13.70 23.38
N ALA A 48 22.87 -14.65 22.47
CA ALA A 48 21.64 -14.77 21.70
C ALA A 48 20.45 -15.09 22.62
N GLN A 49 19.46 -14.20 22.66
CA GLN A 49 18.13 -14.51 23.20
C GLN A 49 17.45 -15.54 22.28
N GLN A 50 17.22 -16.74 22.82
CA GLN A 50 16.41 -17.78 22.20
C GLN A 50 14.98 -17.26 21.98
N ALA A 51 14.64 -17.01 20.72
CA ALA A 51 13.28 -16.73 20.30
C ALA A 51 12.47 -18.05 20.31
N ALA A 52 11.35 -18.02 21.01
CA ALA A 52 10.32 -19.06 21.01
C ALA A 52 9.85 -19.42 19.58
N PRO A 53 9.30 -20.63 19.33
CA PRO A 53 8.93 -21.08 17.99
C PRO A 53 7.92 -20.13 17.36
N ALA A 54 8.31 -19.54 16.23
CA ALA A 54 7.48 -18.62 15.47
C ALA A 54 6.31 -19.38 14.82
N THR A 55 5.10 -19.10 15.30
CA THR A 55 3.88 -19.33 14.54
C THR A 55 3.95 -18.58 13.20
N PRO A 56 3.45 -19.15 12.08
CA PRO A 56 3.54 -18.50 10.79
C PRO A 56 2.73 -17.20 10.82
N ALA A 57 3.43 -16.08 10.69
CA ALA A 57 2.85 -14.74 10.75
C ALA A 57 1.87 -14.52 9.57
N ALA A 58 0.59 -14.79 9.80
CA ALA A 58 -0.49 -14.27 8.99
C ALA A 58 -0.53 -12.74 9.19
N GLY A 59 0.02 -11.97 8.25
CA GLY A 59 -0.09 -10.50 8.25
C GLY A 59 1.18 -9.72 7.92
N GLY A 60 2.32 -10.38 7.75
CA GLY A 60 3.53 -9.74 7.27
C GLY A 60 3.53 -9.65 5.73
N GLY A 61 3.46 -8.45 5.16
CA GLY A 61 3.57 -8.27 3.71
C GLY A 61 4.87 -8.84 3.10
N MET A 62 5.06 -8.71 1.78
CA MET A 62 6.21 -9.28 1.04
C MET A 62 7.60 -8.96 1.63
N ARG A 63 7.72 -7.90 2.44
CA ARG A 63 8.94 -7.57 3.19
C ARG A 63 9.19 -8.53 4.35
N ALA A 64 8.18 -8.78 5.19
CA ALA A 64 8.28 -9.76 6.28
C ALA A 64 8.47 -11.19 5.75
N ALA A 65 7.82 -11.53 4.62
CA ALA A 65 8.08 -12.80 3.94
C ALA A 65 9.54 -12.93 3.46
N ARG A 66 10.13 -11.83 2.98
CA ARG A 66 11.55 -11.80 2.58
C ARG A 66 12.49 -11.94 3.77
N ASP A 67 12.17 -11.31 4.90
CA ASP A 67 12.96 -11.41 6.13
C ASP A 67 12.87 -12.83 6.72
N ALA A 68 11.68 -13.44 6.70
CA ALA A 68 11.47 -14.84 7.09
C ALA A 68 12.14 -15.84 6.13
N CYS A 69 12.20 -15.54 4.83
CA CYS A 69 12.97 -16.37 3.89
C CYS A 69 14.47 -16.20 4.10
N ARG A 70 14.94 -15.00 4.46
CA ARG A 70 16.35 -14.75 4.76
C ARG A 70 16.81 -15.47 6.02
N SER A 71 15.96 -15.61 7.04
CA SER A 71 16.31 -16.38 8.24
C SER A 71 16.33 -17.90 8.02
N LYS A 72 15.62 -18.40 7.00
CA LYS A 72 15.58 -19.83 6.64
C LYS A 72 16.68 -20.27 5.69
N VAL A 73 17.36 -19.33 5.03
CA VAL A 73 18.43 -19.67 4.09
C VAL A 73 19.75 -19.67 4.86
N GLU A 74 20.39 -20.84 4.90
CA GLU A 74 21.69 -21.06 5.55
C GLU A 74 22.71 -19.99 5.15
N SER A 75 23.37 -19.41 6.15
CA SER A 75 24.36 -18.33 5.95
C SER A 75 25.64 -18.82 5.25
N THR A 76 25.86 -20.14 5.24
CA THR A 76 27.02 -20.84 4.67
C THR A 76 26.83 -21.30 3.23
N ALA A 77 25.62 -21.18 2.67
CA ALA A 77 25.33 -21.61 1.30
C ALA A 77 26.10 -20.76 0.27
N SER A 78 26.55 -21.41 -0.81
CA SER A 78 27.20 -20.72 -1.92
C SER A 78 26.25 -19.69 -2.56
N GLY A 79 26.79 -18.59 -3.09
CA GLY A 79 25.98 -17.49 -3.65
C GLY A 79 24.88 -17.91 -4.64
N PRO A 80 25.10 -18.89 -5.55
CA PRO A 80 24.07 -19.45 -6.42
C PRO A 80 22.96 -20.20 -5.67
N GLU A 81 23.31 -21.12 -4.78
CA GLU A 81 22.36 -21.93 -3.99
C GLU A 81 21.52 -21.04 -3.07
N ARG A 82 22.14 -20.01 -2.46
CA ARG A 82 21.45 -19.02 -1.64
C ARG A 82 20.37 -18.28 -2.42
N ARG A 83 20.65 -17.93 -3.68
CA ARG A 83 19.69 -17.25 -4.57
C ARG A 83 18.57 -18.17 -5.01
N GLU A 84 18.84 -19.46 -5.19
CA GLU A 84 17.85 -20.45 -5.55
C GLU A 84 16.92 -20.78 -4.38
N ALA A 85 17.47 -21.03 -3.19
CA ALA A 85 16.73 -21.24 -1.95
C ALA A 85 15.85 -20.03 -1.61
N MET A 86 16.37 -18.81 -1.74
CA MET A 86 15.58 -17.59 -1.56
C MET A 86 14.46 -17.47 -2.61
N ARG A 87 14.71 -17.83 -3.87
CA ARG A 87 13.68 -17.82 -4.93
C ARG A 87 12.57 -18.82 -4.62
N LYS A 88 12.90 -20.03 -4.19
CA LYS A 88 11.94 -21.07 -3.82
C LYS A 88 11.09 -20.66 -2.63
N CYS A 89 11.72 -20.21 -1.54
CA CYS A 89 11.00 -19.71 -0.36
C CYS A 89 10.06 -18.54 -0.68
N MET A 90 10.50 -17.59 -1.51
CA MET A 90 9.67 -16.45 -1.91
C MET A 90 8.54 -16.85 -2.87
N GLN A 91 8.70 -17.91 -3.68
CA GLN A 91 7.62 -18.44 -4.53
C GLN A 91 6.54 -19.11 -3.68
N GLU A 92 6.93 -19.92 -2.69
CA GLU A 92 6.01 -20.54 -1.73
C GLU A 92 5.27 -19.47 -0.91
N ALA A 93 5.98 -18.45 -0.44
CA ALA A 93 5.36 -17.32 0.27
C ALA A 93 4.40 -16.50 -0.61
N ARG A 94 4.67 -16.40 -1.92
CA ARG A 94 3.74 -15.76 -2.88
C ARG A 94 2.52 -16.62 -3.16
N GLY A 95 2.67 -17.94 -3.25
CA GLY A 95 1.55 -18.87 -3.35
C GLY A 95 0.63 -18.77 -2.13
N ALA A 96 1.22 -18.70 -0.93
CA ALA A 96 0.49 -18.42 0.31
C ALA A 96 -0.16 -17.02 0.30
N ALA A 97 0.47 -16.02 -0.33
CA ALA A 97 -0.14 -14.70 -0.51
C ALA A 97 -1.31 -14.69 -1.52
N GLY A 98 -1.47 -15.75 -2.33
CA GLY A 98 -2.63 -15.99 -3.20
C GLY A 98 -3.96 -16.06 -2.45
N SER A 99 -3.94 -16.47 -1.18
CA SER A 99 -5.07 -16.37 -0.23
C SER A 99 -5.66 -14.95 -0.16
N ASN A 100 -4.83 -13.91 -0.35
CA ASN A 100 -5.32 -12.53 -0.36
C ASN A 100 -6.19 -12.21 -1.59
N ARG A 101 -6.06 -12.96 -2.70
CA ARG A 101 -6.88 -12.72 -3.90
C ARG A 101 -8.29 -13.28 -3.71
N GLU A 102 -8.39 -14.49 -3.21
CA GLU A 102 -9.65 -15.14 -2.85
C GLU A 102 -10.37 -14.35 -1.75
N ASP A 103 -9.65 -13.91 -0.71
CA ASP A 103 -10.17 -13.03 0.33
C ASP A 103 -10.66 -11.69 -0.22
N ARG A 104 -9.92 -11.07 -1.14
CA ARG A 104 -10.38 -9.83 -1.80
C ARG A 104 -11.63 -10.07 -2.64
N GLN A 105 -11.73 -11.22 -3.31
CA GLN A 105 -12.89 -11.57 -4.11
C GLN A 105 -14.10 -11.86 -3.23
N ALA A 106 -13.93 -12.59 -2.13
CA ALA A 106 -14.95 -12.82 -1.12
C ALA A 106 -15.43 -11.50 -0.49
N ARG A 107 -14.51 -10.59 -0.11
CA ARG A 107 -14.87 -9.24 0.39
C ARG A 107 -15.66 -8.43 -0.62
N ARG A 108 -15.29 -8.50 -1.91
CA ARG A 108 -16.03 -7.83 -3.00
C ARG A 108 -17.41 -8.46 -3.21
N GLY A 109 -17.51 -9.79 -3.15
CA GLY A 109 -18.77 -10.52 -3.25
C GLY A 109 -19.72 -10.13 -2.11
N LYS A 110 -19.22 -10.13 -0.87
CA LYS A 110 -19.96 -9.67 0.30
C LYS A 110 -20.44 -8.23 0.14
N ALA A 111 -19.57 -7.31 -0.25
CA ALA A 111 -19.95 -5.90 -0.44
C ALA A 111 -21.05 -5.71 -1.51
N ARG A 112 -21.08 -6.56 -2.55
CA ARG A 112 -22.16 -6.54 -3.55
C ARG A 112 -23.47 -7.07 -2.98
N ALA A 113 -23.43 -8.18 -2.26
CA ALA A 113 -24.61 -8.73 -1.60
C ALA A 113 -25.20 -7.75 -0.57
N ASP A 114 -24.34 -7.09 0.22
CA ASP A 114 -24.76 -6.06 1.18
C ASP A 114 -25.40 -4.86 0.49
N MET A 115 -24.82 -4.41 -0.64
CA MET A 115 -25.39 -3.34 -1.46
C MET A 115 -26.77 -3.69 -2.02
N GLU A 116 -26.93 -4.93 -2.49
CA GLU A 116 -28.22 -5.42 -3.01
C GLU A 116 -29.26 -5.52 -1.90
N ALA A 117 -28.89 -6.07 -0.74
CA ALA A 117 -29.75 -6.11 0.44
C ALA A 117 -30.17 -4.70 0.89
N CYS A 118 -29.26 -3.71 0.87
CA CYS A 118 -29.60 -2.32 1.17
C CYS A 118 -30.54 -1.71 0.12
N ARG A 119 -30.38 -2.03 -1.17
CA ARG A 119 -31.32 -1.58 -2.20
C ARG A 119 -32.71 -2.18 -1.99
N GLU A 120 -32.79 -3.46 -1.66
CA GLU A 120 -34.06 -4.15 -1.38
C GLU A 120 -34.78 -3.55 -0.17
N GLN A 121 -34.05 -3.20 0.89
CA GLN A 121 -34.64 -2.54 2.07
C GLN A 121 -35.17 -1.13 1.80
N LEU A 122 -34.57 -0.42 0.83
CA LEU A 122 -34.89 0.97 0.52
C LEU A 122 -35.78 1.13 -0.72
N LYS A 123 -36.16 0.03 -1.40
CA LYS A 123 -36.85 0.06 -2.70
C LYS A 123 -38.23 0.71 -2.64
N ASP A 124 -38.95 0.49 -1.54
CA ASP A 124 -40.33 0.96 -1.36
C ASP A 124 -40.39 2.37 -0.77
N GLN A 125 -39.24 2.95 -0.38
CA GLN A 125 -39.16 4.28 0.18
C GLN A 125 -39.01 5.34 -0.92
N ARG A 126 -39.87 6.37 -0.86
CA ARG A 126 -39.78 7.53 -1.74
C ARG A 126 -38.74 8.52 -1.20
N PHE A 127 -37.49 8.31 -1.62
CA PHE A 127 -36.39 9.24 -1.37
C PHE A 127 -36.11 10.16 -2.56
N THR A 128 -35.72 11.39 -2.27
CA THR A 128 -34.93 12.21 -3.19
C THR A 128 -33.56 11.57 -3.43
N GLU A 129 -32.82 12.01 -4.46
CA GLU A 129 -31.52 11.43 -4.79
C GLU A 129 -30.51 11.57 -3.64
N ALA A 130 -30.54 12.68 -2.91
CA ALA A 130 -29.67 12.93 -1.76
C ALA A 130 -30.02 12.02 -0.58
N GLU A 131 -31.31 11.88 -0.26
CA GLU A 131 -31.78 10.99 0.82
C GLU A 131 -31.47 9.53 0.50
N ARG A 132 -31.63 9.11 -0.75
CA ARG A 132 -31.29 7.75 -1.19
C ARG A 132 -29.81 7.45 -0.99
N ARG A 133 -28.92 8.40 -1.31
CA ARG A 133 -27.47 8.25 -1.07
C ARG A 133 -27.15 8.16 0.42
N GLY A 134 -27.77 9.00 1.25
CA GLY A 134 -27.62 8.96 2.71
C GLY A 134 -28.09 7.62 3.29
N ALA A 135 -29.30 7.18 2.94
CA ALA A 135 -29.87 5.93 3.43
C ALA A 135 -29.05 4.69 2.99
N MET A 136 -28.58 4.66 1.74
CA MET A 136 -27.67 3.62 1.26
C MET A 136 -26.35 3.61 2.04
N GLN A 137 -25.79 4.78 2.35
CA GLN A 137 -24.57 4.88 3.14
C GLN A 137 -24.78 4.36 4.56
N THR A 138 -25.87 4.76 5.21
CA THR A 138 -26.23 4.29 6.56
C THR A 138 -26.39 2.77 6.59
N CYS A 139 -27.19 2.20 5.69
CA CYS A 139 -27.39 0.76 5.61
C CYS A 139 -26.06 0.00 5.38
N MET A 140 -25.17 0.53 4.54
CA MET A 140 -23.85 -0.08 4.32
C MET A 140 -22.92 0.02 5.54
N LEU A 141 -23.03 1.07 6.35
CA LEU A 141 -22.28 1.19 7.61
C LEU A 141 -22.82 0.24 8.67
N GLU A 142 -24.13 0.01 8.72
CA GLU A 142 -24.74 -1.00 9.59
C GLU A 142 -24.28 -2.43 9.24
N LYS A 143 -24.16 -2.74 7.94
CA LYS A 143 -23.70 -4.07 7.47
C LYS A 143 -22.18 -4.28 7.57
N ASP A 144 -21.40 -3.20 7.64
CA ASP A 144 -19.94 -3.26 7.80
C ASP A 144 -19.48 -2.44 9.02
N PRO A 145 -19.56 -3.02 10.24
CA PRO A 145 -19.19 -2.32 11.47
C PRO A 145 -17.70 -1.98 11.53
N VAL A 146 -16.85 -2.72 10.82
CA VAL A 146 -15.41 -2.41 10.71
C VAL A 146 -15.22 -1.11 9.94
N ARG A 147 -15.96 -0.94 8.84
CA ARG A 147 -15.97 0.31 8.07
C ARG A 147 -16.62 1.46 8.85
N ALA A 148 -17.67 1.19 9.62
CA ALA A 148 -18.29 2.20 10.49
C ALA A 148 -17.31 2.74 11.53
N ARG A 149 -16.60 1.85 12.23
CA ARG A 149 -15.51 2.22 13.17
C ARG A 149 -14.40 3.00 12.48
N ALA A 150 -14.00 2.61 11.27
CA ALA A 150 -12.98 3.35 10.52
C ALA A 150 -13.44 4.77 10.14
N MET A 151 -14.71 4.97 9.84
CA MET A 151 -15.27 6.29 9.54
C MET A 151 -15.35 7.17 10.78
N THR A 152 -15.82 6.64 11.92
CA THR A 152 -15.85 7.39 13.18
C THR A 152 -14.45 7.79 13.62
N CYS A 153 -13.49 6.86 13.55
CA CYS A 153 -12.08 7.16 13.81
C CYS A 153 -11.54 8.24 12.88
N ARG A 154 -11.92 8.24 11.60
CA ARG A 154 -11.49 9.29 10.68
C ARG A 154 -12.05 10.66 11.08
N THR A 155 -13.32 10.72 11.45
CA THR A 155 -13.96 11.95 11.95
C THR A 155 -13.28 12.44 13.23
N GLU A 156 -12.93 11.55 14.17
CA GLU A 156 -12.16 11.92 15.36
C GLU A 156 -10.77 12.48 15.00
N ALA A 157 -10.10 11.90 14.00
CA ALA A 157 -8.80 12.36 13.56
C ALA A 157 -8.88 13.77 12.95
N GLU A 158 -9.92 14.02 12.16
CA GLU A 158 -10.21 15.33 11.55
C GLU A 158 -10.56 16.38 12.61
N ASN A 159 -11.35 16.00 13.63
CA ASN A 159 -11.64 16.86 14.78
C ASN A 159 -10.38 17.22 15.58
N LYS A 160 -9.42 16.30 15.64
CA LYS A 160 -8.08 16.53 16.23
C LYS A 160 -7.13 17.28 15.29
N LYS A 161 -7.59 17.71 14.12
CA LYS A 161 -6.80 18.40 13.08
C LYS A 161 -5.55 17.63 12.66
N LEU A 162 -5.60 16.29 12.72
CA LEU A 162 -4.50 15.46 12.26
C LEU A 162 -4.45 15.48 10.72
N GLU A 163 -3.29 15.86 10.17
CA GLU A 163 -3.09 15.89 8.73
C GLU A 163 -3.22 14.49 8.13
N ARG A 164 -4.07 14.33 7.11
CA ARG A 164 -4.26 13.05 6.44
C ARG A 164 -2.95 12.51 5.90
N GLY A 165 -2.61 11.28 6.30
CA GLY A 165 -1.40 10.59 5.83
C GLY A 165 -0.15 10.85 6.66
N SER A 166 -0.19 11.80 7.61
CA SER A 166 0.88 12.02 8.58
C SER A 166 1.16 10.76 9.43
N SER A 167 2.32 10.73 10.09
CA SER A 167 2.65 9.65 11.03
C SER A 167 1.62 9.58 12.16
N ASP A 168 1.23 10.74 12.69
CA ASP A 168 0.28 10.86 13.80
C ASP A 168 -1.13 10.44 13.39
N PHE A 169 -1.58 10.82 12.20
CA PHE A 169 -2.86 10.32 11.64
C PHE A 169 -2.84 8.80 11.52
N ARG A 170 -1.76 8.21 10.98
CA ARG A 170 -1.66 6.75 10.84
C ARG A 170 -1.61 6.03 12.18
N LYS A 171 -0.92 6.61 13.18
CA LYS A 171 -0.87 6.08 14.54
C LYS A 171 -2.25 6.14 15.20
N PHE A 172 -2.89 7.30 15.17
CA PHE A 172 -4.23 7.51 15.70
C PHE A 172 -5.26 6.58 15.05
N MET A 173 -5.25 6.43 13.72
CA MET A 173 -6.16 5.53 13.02
C MET A 173 -5.95 4.06 13.41
N ARG A 174 -4.71 3.62 13.64
CA ARG A 174 -4.46 2.25 14.12
C ARG A 174 -5.03 2.07 15.52
N GLU A 175 -4.67 2.96 16.44
CA GLU A 175 -5.11 2.89 17.83
C GLU A 175 -6.63 2.95 17.94
N CYS A 176 -7.28 3.87 17.23
CA CYS A 176 -8.73 4.03 17.27
C CYS A 176 -9.47 2.81 16.69
N ASN A 177 -9.00 2.25 15.56
CA ASN A 177 -9.64 1.07 14.96
C ASN A 177 -9.49 -0.22 15.78
N THR A 178 -8.52 -0.27 16.70
CA THR A 178 -8.30 -1.42 17.59
C THR A 178 -8.89 -1.23 18.98
N ARG A 179 -9.55 -0.09 19.26
CA ARG A 179 -10.26 0.08 20.53
C ARG A 179 -11.43 -0.92 20.61
N PRO A 180 -11.63 -1.57 21.77
CA PRO A 180 -12.72 -2.53 21.96
C PRO A 180 -14.09 -1.87 21.70
#